data_AF-A0A8T7BGI8-F1
#
_entry.id   AF-A0A8T7BGI8-F1
#
_cell.length_a   1.000
_cell.length_b   1.000
_cell.length_c   1.000
_cell.angle_alpha   90.00
_cell.angle_beta   90.00
_cell.angle_gamma   90.00
#
_symmetry.space_group_name_H-M   'P 1'
#
loop_
_entity.id
_entity.type
_entity.pdbx_description
1 polymer ?
#
loop_
_entity_poly.entity_id
_entity_poly.type
_entity_poly.pdbx_seq_one_letter_code
_entity_poly.pdbx_strand_id
1 'polypeptide(L)'
;SRGGPAVAAAYQDDRIKTIVGLSFYGGNETTDQYITEMDIPLFLTASINDVRADGRSLAEATRNTYRLSNNKETELIMYDDAGRGSAMLKTKPELTGMIVRWINEKLSDLN
;
A
#
# COMPACT_ATOMS: atom_id res chain seq x y z
N SER A 1 10.55 11.71 1.61
CA SER A 1 10.54 10.27 1.96
C SER A 1 11.11 9.51 0.77
N ARG A 2 12.02 8.56 0.98
CA ARG A 2 12.67 7.79 -0.11
C ARG A 2 11.80 6.67 -0.70
N GLY A 3 10.53 6.57 -0.30
CA GLY A 3 9.63 5.47 -0.67
C GLY A 3 9.02 5.58 -2.08
N GLY A 4 8.77 6.79 -2.59
CA GLY A 4 8.13 6.99 -3.90
C GLY A 4 8.86 6.30 -5.07
N PRO A 5 10.20 6.47 -5.22
CA PRO A 5 10.95 5.80 -6.28
C PRO A 5 10.99 4.27 -6.14
N ALA A 6 11.02 3.74 -4.91
CA ALA A 6 11.05 2.31 -4.66
C ALA A 6 9.70 1.64 -5.00
N VAL A 7 8.61 2.34 -4.69
CA VAL A 7 7.24 1.90 -5.03
C VAL A 7 7.04 1.90 -6.54
N ALA A 8 7.46 2.96 -7.24
CA ALA A 8 7.42 3.01 -8.71
C ALA A 8 8.25 1.91 -9.39
N ALA A 9 9.44 1.60 -8.86
CA ALA A 9 10.27 0.52 -9.37
C ALA A 9 9.66 -0.86 -9.14
N ALA A 10 9.08 -1.09 -7.95
CA ALA A 10 8.42 -2.35 -7.63
C ALA A 10 7.18 -2.58 -8.50
N TYR A 11 6.46 -1.51 -8.79
CA TYR A 11 5.30 -1.56 -9.66
C TYR A 11 5.68 -2.09 -11.05
N GLN A 12 6.75 -1.59 -11.67
CA GLN A 12 7.15 -1.92 -13.05
C GLN A 12 7.84 -3.29 -13.24
N ASP A 13 8.01 -4.07 -12.18
CA ASP A 13 8.70 -5.38 -12.24
C ASP A 13 7.67 -6.52 -12.35
N ASP A 14 7.66 -7.23 -13.48
CA ASP A 14 6.72 -8.31 -13.81
C ASP A 14 6.83 -9.55 -12.88
N ARG A 15 7.93 -9.64 -12.13
CA ARG A 15 8.15 -10.68 -11.12
C ARG A 15 7.38 -10.39 -9.84
N ILE A 16 6.96 -9.15 -9.61
CA ILE A 16 6.18 -8.78 -8.42
C ILE A 16 4.73 -9.24 -8.61
N LYS A 17 4.25 -10.01 -7.63
CA LYS A 17 2.90 -10.63 -7.66
C LYS A 17 1.91 -9.95 -6.73
N THR A 18 2.40 -9.19 -5.76
CA THR A 18 1.59 -8.38 -4.87
C THR A 18 2.46 -7.34 -4.15
N ILE A 19 1.84 -6.29 -3.63
CA ILE A 19 2.52 -5.23 -2.88
C ILE A 19 1.78 -4.95 -1.58
N VAL A 20 2.54 -4.74 -0.50
CA VAL A 20 2.04 -4.33 0.81
C VAL A 20 2.44 -2.88 1.07
N GLY A 21 1.46 -2.00 1.22
CA GLY A 21 1.64 -0.59 1.53
C GLY A 21 1.31 -0.27 2.99
N LEU A 22 2.26 0.31 3.73
CA LEU A 22 2.08 0.77 5.12
C LEU A 22 2.21 2.30 5.19
N SER A 23 1.10 3.04 5.22
CA SER A 23 1.02 4.51 5.16
C SER A 23 2.10 5.13 4.27
N PHE A 24 1.88 5.14 2.96
CA PHE A 24 2.88 5.59 1.99
C PHE A 24 2.36 6.76 1.15
N TYR A 25 3.31 7.50 0.57
CA TYR A 25 2.97 8.45 -0.47
C TYR A 25 2.71 7.66 -1.75
N GLY A 26 1.52 7.82 -2.32
CA GLY A 26 1.30 7.59 -3.74
C GLY A 26 2.37 8.32 -4.56
N GLY A 27 2.64 7.82 -5.77
CA GLY A 27 3.75 8.34 -6.54
C GLY A 27 3.40 9.64 -7.27
N ASN A 28 4.26 10.00 -8.21
CA ASN A 28 4.00 11.07 -9.16
C ASN A 28 2.99 10.60 -10.23
N GLU A 29 2.62 11.48 -11.15
CA GLU A 29 1.72 11.18 -12.27
C GLU A 29 2.03 9.86 -12.99
N THR A 30 3.31 9.56 -13.21
CA THR A 30 3.78 8.31 -13.82
C THR A 30 3.44 7.07 -12.98
N THR A 31 3.54 7.17 -11.66
CA THR A 31 3.20 6.07 -10.76
C THR A 31 1.69 5.86 -10.69
N ASP A 32 0.92 6.94 -10.69
CA ASP A 32 -0.53 6.88 -10.69
C ASP A 32 -1.06 6.24 -11.98
N GLN A 33 -0.50 6.61 -13.15
CA GLN A 33 -0.79 5.95 -14.43
C GLN A 33 -0.47 4.45 -14.37
N TYR A 34 0.68 4.07 -13.83
CA TYR A 34 1.02 2.66 -13.69
C TYR A 34 0.03 1.91 -12.80
N ILE A 35 -0.33 2.48 -11.65
CA ILE A 35 -1.32 1.88 -10.73
C ILE A 35 -2.65 1.63 -11.44
N THR A 36 -3.06 2.53 -12.34
CA THR A 36 -4.27 2.33 -13.15
C THR A 36 -4.15 1.24 -14.20
N GLU A 37 -2.95 0.95 -14.71
CA GLU A 37 -2.76 -0.01 -15.80
C GLU A 37 -2.42 -1.42 -15.29
N MET A 38 -1.88 -1.54 -14.07
CA MET A 38 -1.47 -2.82 -13.52
C MET A 38 -2.65 -3.66 -13.00
N ASP A 39 -2.52 -4.97 -13.12
CA ASP A 39 -3.42 -5.96 -12.52
C ASP A 39 -2.73 -6.72 -11.36
N ILE A 40 -2.03 -5.98 -10.50
CA ILE A 40 -1.34 -6.54 -9.33
C ILE A 40 -2.18 -6.23 -8.09
N PRO A 41 -2.56 -7.24 -7.28
CA PRO A 41 -3.32 -7.00 -6.06
C PRO A 41 -2.47 -6.30 -5.01
N LEU A 42 -3.05 -5.29 -4.35
CA LEU A 42 -2.38 -4.50 -3.31
C LEU A 42 -3.04 -4.73 -1.94
N PHE A 43 -2.23 -4.89 -0.89
CA PHE A 43 -2.71 -4.81 0.48
C PHE A 43 -2.25 -3.50 1.10
N LEU A 44 -3.18 -2.56 1.24
CA LEU A 44 -2.89 -1.20 1.65
C LEU A 44 -3.40 -0.95 3.06
N THR A 45 -2.57 -0.32 3.89
CA THR A 45 -2.95 0.09 5.24
C THR A 45 -2.54 1.54 5.45
N ALA A 46 -3.37 2.33 6.12
CA ALA A 46 -3.00 3.68 6.50
C ALA A 46 -3.62 4.15 7.82
N SER A 47 -2.99 5.15 8.44
CA SER A 47 -3.51 5.82 9.63
C SER A 47 -4.09 7.19 9.26
N ILE A 48 -5.39 7.39 9.49
CA ILE A 48 -6.15 8.61 9.16
C ILE A 48 -5.52 9.84 9.81
N ASN A 49 -5.07 9.73 11.05
CA ASN A 49 -4.48 10.83 11.80
C ASN A 49 -3.00 11.10 11.47
N ASP A 50 -2.40 10.41 10.49
CA ASP A 50 -1.04 10.68 10.04
C ASP A 50 -1.00 11.85 9.05
N VAL A 51 -1.33 13.03 9.56
CA VAL A 51 -1.29 14.31 8.86
C VAL A 51 0.02 15.03 9.20
N ARG A 52 0.73 15.52 8.18
CA ARG A 52 1.97 16.28 8.38
C ARG A 52 1.66 17.74 8.69
N ALA A 53 2.66 18.43 9.23
CA ALA A 53 2.60 19.87 9.53
C ALA A 53 2.29 20.76 8.30
N ASP A 54 2.47 20.24 7.08
CA ASP A 54 2.14 20.92 5.82
C ASP A 54 0.72 20.60 5.32
N GLY A 55 -0.10 19.93 6.12
CA GLY A 55 -1.48 19.56 5.80
C GLY A 55 -1.64 18.33 4.90
N ARG A 56 -0.54 17.74 4.40
CA ARG A 56 -0.62 16.54 3.56
C ARG A 56 -0.86 15.29 4.41
N SER A 57 -1.71 14.40 3.91
CA SER A 57 -2.09 13.15 4.56
C SER A 57 -1.57 11.94 3.79
N LEU A 58 -0.81 11.08 4.48
CA LEU A 58 -0.38 9.79 3.93
C LEU A 58 -1.57 8.82 3.76
N ALA A 59 -2.59 8.96 4.62
CA ALA A 59 -3.84 8.23 4.49
C ALA A 59 -4.61 8.58 3.22
N GLU A 60 -4.70 9.87 2.86
CA GLU A 60 -5.34 10.26 1.59
C GLU A 60 -4.54 9.76 0.39
N ALA A 61 -3.21 9.83 0.43
CA ALA A 61 -2.37 9.32 -0.64
C ALA A 61 -2.55 7.79 -0.82
N THR A 62 -2.58 7.04 0.28
CA THR A 62 -2.82 5.59 0.26
C THR A 62 -4.23 5.25 -0.26
N ARG A 63 -5.24 6.01 0.17
CA ARG A 63 -6.61 5.88 -0.34
C ARG A 63 -6.70 6.19 -1.84
N ASN A 64 -5.94 7.17 -2.33
CA ASN A 64 -5.90 7.47 -3.75
C ASN A 64 -5.32 6.29 -4.55
N THR A 65 -4.22 5.69 -4.09
CA THR A 65 -3.67 4.48 -4.71
C THR A 65 -4.69 3.34 -4.77
N TYR A 66 -5.44 3.11 -3.68
CA TYR A 66 -6.53 2.13 -3.67
C TYR A 66 -7.57 2.41 -4.77
N ARG A 67 -7.99 3.67 -4.90
CA ARG A 67 -9.00 4.09 -5.89
C ARG A 67 -8.52 3.99 -7.34
N LEU A 68 -7.21 4.14 -7.55
CA LEU A 68 -6.60 4.02 -8.87
C LEU A 68 -6.38 2.56 -9.29
N SER A 69 -6.25 1.64 -8.32
CA SER A 69 -6.07 0.21 -8.63
C SER A 69 -7.29 -0.35 -9.36
N ASN A 70 -7.07 -0.98 -10.51
CA ASN A 70 -8.11 -1.70 -11.25
C ASN A 70 -8.26 -3.17 -10.82
N ASN A 71 -7.36 -3.67 -9.96
CA ASN A 71 -7.38 -5.05 -9.49
C ASN A 71 -8.42 -5.23 -8.37
N LYS A 72 -9.40 -6.11 -8.59
CA LYS A 72 -10.55 -6.34 -7.69
C LYS A 72 -10.20 -6.99 -6.35
N GLU A 73 -9.02 -7.59 -6.24
CA GLU A 73 -8.56 -8.21 -5.01
C GLU A 73 -7.81 -7.22 -4.12
N THR A 74 -7.56 -6.01 -4.61
CA THR A 74 -6.91 -4.96 -3.81
C THR A 74 -7.74 -4.62 -2.57
N GLU A 75 -7.07 -4.55 -1.42
CA GLU A 75 -7.64 -4.27 -0.12
C GLU A 75 -7.07 -2.99 0.50
N LEU A 76 -7.92 -2.27 1.25
CA LEU A 76 -7.53 -1.09 2.01
C LEU A 76 -8.07 -1.16 3.43
N ILE A 77 -7.19 -0.98 4.42
CA ILE A 77 -7.54 -0.87 5.83
C ILE A 77 -7.13 0.51 6.34
N MET A 78 -8.09 1.22 6.91
CA MET A 78 -7.88 2.53 7.51
C MET A 78 -7.98 2.41 9.02
N TYR A 79 -6.91 2.79 9.71
CA TYR A 79 -6.87 2.93 11.17
C TYR A 79 -6.93 4.40 11.55
N ASP A 80 -7.41 4.72 12.74
CA ASP A 80 -7.32 6.06 13.31
C ASP A 80 -5.97 6.30 14.00
N ASP A 81 -5.36 5.28 14.59
CA ASP A 81 -4.26 5.40 15.57
C ASP A 81 -3.01 4.56 15.23
N ALA A 82 -2.90 3.97 14.05
CA ALA A 82 -1.81 3.03 13.73
C ALA A 82 -0.43 3.69 13.51
N GLY A 83 -0.36 5.00 13.28
CA GLY A 83 0.88 5.70 12.97
C GLY A 83 1.36 5.47 11.52
N ARG A 84 2.67 5.33 11.29
CA ARG A 84 3.25 5.34 9.93
C ARG A 84 4.28 4.25 9.67
N GLY A 85 4.27 3.68 8.45
CA GLY A 85 5.25 2.70 8.01
C GLY A 85 5.35 1.50 8.95
N SER A 86 6.58 1.07 9.26
CA SER A 86 6.81 -0.08 10.16
C SER A 86 6.35 0.14 11.61
N ALA A 87 6.10 1.39 12.05
CA ALA A 87 5.52 1.63 13.37
C ALA A 87 4.10 1.06 13.49
N MET A 88 3.38 0.94 12.37
CA MET A 88 2.05 0.33 12.34
C MET A 88 2.06 -1.12 12.83
N LEU A 89 3.13 -1.87 12.55
CA LEU A 89 3.27 -3.26 13.02
C LEU A 89 3.42 -3.36 14.55
N LYS A 90 3.89 -2.29 15.21
CA LYS A 90 3.98 -2.22 16.67
C LYS A 90 2.65 -1.84 17.29
N THR A 91 1.96 -0.86 16.70
CA THR A 91 0.68 -0.35 17.21
C THR A 91 -0.50 -1.27 16.91
N LYS A 92 -0.42 -2.01 15.79
CA LYS A 92 -1.42 -2.97 15.31
C LYS A 92 -0.76 -4.34 15.12
N PRO A 93 -0.53 -5.11 16.20
CA PRO A 93 0.15 -6.40 16.12
C PRO A 93 -0.53 -7.40 15.17
N GLU A 94 -1.85 -7.28 14.98
CA GLU A 94 -2.63 -8.10 14.06
C GLU A 94 -2.19 -7.96 12.59
N LEU A 95 -1.63 -6.80 12.21
CA LEU A 95 -1.19 -6.55 10.84
C LEU A 95 -0.15 -7.55 10.36
N THR A 96 0.73 -8.03 11.25
CA THR A 96 1.74 -9.02 10.87
C THR A 96 1.08 -10.30 10.37
N GLY A 97 0.06 -10.78 11.08
CA GLY A 97 -0.69 -11.98 10.67
C GLY A 97 -1.50 -11.76 9.40
N MET A 98 -2.06 -10.57 9.20
CA MET A 98 -2.78 -10.20 7.99
C MET A 98 -1.86 -10.17 6.76
N ILE A 99 -0.69 -9.55 6.89
CA ILE A 99 0.32 -9.48 5.82
C ILE A 99 0.81 -10.87 5.45
N VAL A 100 1.10 -11.73 6.44
CA VAL A 100 1.55 -13.10 6.17
C VAL A 100 0.46 -13.90 5.45
N ARG A 101 -0.81 -13.81 5.88
CA ARG A 101 -1.91 -14.47 5.18
C ARG A 101 -2.06 -13.98 3.75
N TRP A 102 -2.08 -12.67 3.56
CA TRP A 102 -2.15 -12.05 2.25
C TRP A 102 -1.04 -12.53 1.31
N ILE A 103 0.22 -12.48 1.76
CA ILE A 103 1.36 -12.93 0.97
C ILE A 103 1.22 -14.41 0.63
N ASN A 104 0.83 -15.25 1.59
CA ASN A 104 0.63 -16.67 1.34
C ASN A 104 -0.47 -16.88 0.30
N GLU A 105 -1.63 -16.24 0.42
CA GLU A 105 -2.73 -16.35 -0.55
C GLU A 105 -2.25 -15.98 -1.96
N LYS A 106 -1.66 -14.78 -2.14
CA LYS A 106 -1.25 -14.28 -3.46
C LYS A 106 -0.06 -15.02 -4.08
N LEU A 107 0.75 -15.70 -3.27
CA LEU A 107 1.85 -16.52 -3.78
C LEU A 107 1.49 -18.01 -3.91
N SER A 108 0.49 -18.51 -3.19
CA SER A 108 0.07 -19.92 -3.24
C SER A 108 -0.79 -20.23 -4.46
N ASP A 109 -1.52 -19.25 -4.97
CA ASP A 109 -2.33 -19.34 -6.20
C ASP A 109 -1.48 -19.46 -7.48
N LEU A 110 -0.16 -19.62 -7.35
CA LEU A 110 0.81 -19.76 -8.45
C LEU A 110 1.17 -21.21 -8.80
N ASN A 111 0.40 -22.20 -8.31
CA ASN A 111 0.58 -23.62 -8.64
C ASN A 111 -0.43 -24.12 -9.67
#